data_AF-A0A8X6F2E3-F1
#
_entry.id   AF-A0A8X6F2E3-F1
#
_cell.length_a   1.000
_cell.length_b   1.000
_cell.length_c   1.000
_cell.angle_alpha   90.00
_cell.angle_beta   90.00
_cell.angle_gamma   90.00
#
_symmetry.space_group_name_H-M   'P 1'
#
loop_
_entity.id
_entity.type
_entity.pdbx_description
1 polymer ?
#
loop_
_entity_poly.entity_id
_entity_poly.type
_entity_poly.pdbx_seq_one_letter_code
_entity_poly.pdbx_strand_id
1 'polypeptide(L)'
;MANNGDDRYLAFKCVWIIENFSYYLPWMKLKSPVFSVNCLRNTKWQLRIGFQCDLNPFYITNELCREDDDTETPIDIEFELSFLGKDDVPLAKQKTRGSFRAKDILGFNKFLELEEMTVRKRDFVPNGTLTARCLLWSTGTRSFAPGLCTIRS
;
A
#
# COMPACT_ATOMS: atom_id res chain seq x y z
N MET A 1 30.15 21.38 10.92
CA MET A 1 28.82 21.00 11.41
C MET A 1 27.84 21.07 10.25
N ALA A 2 27.30 19.93 9.83
CA ALA A 2 25.99 19.76 9.19
C ALA A 2 25.89 18.27 8.85
N ASN A 3 25.24 17.50 9.73
CA ASN A 3 24.85 16.13 9.40
C ASN A 3 23.68 16.27 8.43
N ASN A 4 23.93 16.11 7.13
CA ASN A 4 22.92 16.21 6.08
C ASN A 4 22.05 14.93 6.08
N GLY A 5 21.34 14.71 7.17
CA GLY A 5 20.40 13.61 7.32
C GLY A 5 19.21 13.85 6.40
N ASP A 6 19.02 12.96 5.42
CA ASP A 6 17.74 12.74 4.74
C ASP A 6 16.77 12.14 5.76
N ASP A 7 16.44 12.90 6.81
CA ASP A 7 15.60 12.48 7.91
C ASP A 7 14.16 12.40 7.39
N ARG A 8 13.80 11.19 6.98
CA ARG A 8 12.43 10.85 6.61
C ARG A 8 11.70 10.35 7.82
N TYR A 9 10.48 10.83 7.99
CA TYR A 9 9.60 10.37 9.07
C TYR A 9 8.39 9.68 8.47
N LEU A 10 7.87 8.70 9.22
CA LEU A 10 6.59 8.09 8.88
C LEU A 10 5.50 9.17 8.97
N ALA A 11 4.94 9.53 7.83
CA ALA A 11 3.94 10.57 7.71
C ALA A 11 2.52 10.00 7.84
N PHE A 12 2.30 8.79 7.31
CA PHE A 12 0.98 8.18 7.29
C PHE A 12 1.04 6.64 7.30
N LYS A 13 0.05 6.02 7.94
CA LYS A 13 -0.22 4.58 7.89
C LYS A 13 -1.67 4.35 7.46
N CYS A 14 -1.87 3.56 6.43
CA CYS A 14 -3.19 3.05 6.03
C CYS A 14 -3.21 1.53 6.21
N VAL A 15 -4.23 1.00 6.88
CA VAL A 15 -4.51 -0.44 6.97
C VAL A 15 -5.81 -0.71 6.24
N TRP A 16 -5.78 -1.57 5.24
CA TRP A 16 -6.96 -1.99 4.48
C TRP A 16 -7.25 -3.46 4.77
N ILE A 17 -8.39 -3.71 5.40
CA ILE A 17 -8.89 -5.02 5.79
C ILE A 17 -9.90 -5.46 4.73
N ILE A 18 -9.62 -6.57 4.07
CA ILE A 18 -10.44 -7.12 2.99
C ILE A 18 -11.08 -8.40 3.51
N GLU A 19 -12.36 -8.33 3.84
CA GLU A 19 -13.12 -9.45 4.39
C GLU A 19 -13.56 -10.40 3.27
N ASN A 20 -13.75 -11.67 3.63
CA ASN A 20 -14.17 -12.73 2.70
C ASN A 20 -13.31 -12.84 1.43
N PHE A 21 -11.99 -12.65 1.57
CA PHE A 21 -11.04 -12.58 0.46
C PHE A 21 -11.07 -13.83 -0.44
N SER A 22 -11.48 -14.97 0.11
CA SER A 22 -11.63 -16.23 -0.63
C SER A 22 -12.65 -16.20 -1.76
N TYR A 23 -13.58 -15.24 -1.79
CA TYR A 23 -14.54 -15.10 -2.89
C TYR A 23 -14.00 -14.28 -4.07
N TYR A 24 -12.86 -13.59 -3.91
CA TYR A 24 -12.28 -12.84 -5.01
C TYR A 24 -11.56 -13.76 -5.98
N LEU A 25 -11.74 -13.44 -7.26
CA LEU A 25 -11.26 -14.25 -8.37
C LEU A 25 -9.99 -13.63 -8.94
N PRO A 26 -9.04 -14.44 -9.49
CA PRO A 26 -7.77 -13.92 -9.98
C PRO A 26 -7.86 -12.82 -11.05
N TRP A 27 -8.97 -12.72 -11.80
CA TRP A 27 -9.16 -11.64 -12.78
C TRP A 27 -9.69 -10.32 -12.18
N MET A 28 -10.04 -10.31 -10.89
CA MET A 28 -10.56 -9.11 -10.22
C MET A 28 -9.43 -8.19 -9.78
N LYS A 29 -9.66 -6.89 -9.90
CA LYS A 29 -8.84 -5.85 -9.29
C LYS A 29 -9.59 -5.27 -8.11
N LEU A 30 -9.04 -5.45 -6.92
CA LEU A 30 -9.55 -4.87 -5.70
C LEU A 30 -9.04 -3.43 -5.58
N LYS A 31 -9.93 -2.55 -5.12
CA LYS A 31 -9.64 -1.15 -4.87
C LYS A 31 -10.11 -0.80 -3.47
N SER A 32 -9.26 -0.19 -2.67
CA SER A 32 -9.69 0.33 -1.37
C SER A 32 -10.63 1.52 -1.56
N PRO A 33 -11.49 1.81 -0.58
CA PRO A 33 -12.01 3.16 -0.41
C PRO A 33 -10.87 4.20 -0.43
N VAL A 34 -11.18 5.38 -0.97
CA VAL A 34 -10.22 6.50 -1.06
C VAL A 34 -9.97 7.06 0.34
N PHE A 35 -8.71 7.34 0.65
CA PHE A 35 -8.30 7.98 1.90
C PHE A 35 -7.52 9.27 1.63
N SER A 36 -7.67 10.25 2.53
CA SER A 36 -6.98 11.54 2.43
C SER A 36 -5.78 11.58 3.37
N VAL A 37 -4.66 12.13 2.90
CA VAL A 37 -3.42 12.25 3.65
C VAL A 37 -3.11 13.73 3.86
N ASN A 38 -3.56 14.27 4.98
CA ASN A 38 -3.52 15.71 5.25
C ASN A 38 -2.08 16.26 5.28
N CYS A 39 -1.15 15.48 5.84
CA CYS A 39 0.26 15.84 5.89
C CYS A 39 0.96 15.86 4.52
N LEU A 40 0.33 15.30 3.49
CA LEU A 40 0.77 15.36 2.10
C LEU A 40 -0.13 16.29 1.29
N ARG A 41 -0.34 17.53 1.76
CA ARG A 41 -1.13 18.56 1.06
C ARG A 41 -2.58 18.14 0.80
N ASN A 42 -3.20 17.42 1.74
CA ASN A 42 -4.56 16.89 1.60
C ASN A 42 -4.78 16.03 0.34
N THR A 43 -3.75 15.34 -0.13
CA THR A 43 -3.87 14.47 -1.30
C THR A 43 -4.70 13.22 -1.02
N LYS A 44 -5.31 12.69 -2.09
CA LYS A 44 -6.21 11.54 -2.02
C LYS A 44 -5.54 10.31 -2.61
N TRP A 45 -5.71 9.18 -1.96
CA TRP A 45 -4.99 7.95 -2.29
C TRP A 45 -5.90 6.73 -2.22
N GLN A 46 -5.53 5.69 -2.95
CA GLN A 46 -6.21 4.41 -2.98
C GLN A 46 -5.18 3.28 -3.12
N LEU A 47 -5.43 2.16 -2.46
CA LEU A 47 -4.68 0.92 -2.67
C LEU A 47 -5.37 0.05 -3.73
N ARG A 48 -4.57 -0.61 -4.55
CA ARG A 48 -5.04 -1.57 -5.55
C ARG A 48 -4.30 -2.89 -5.41
N ILE A 49 -5.06 -3.98 -5.39
CA ILE A 49 -4.52 -5.35 -5.41
C ILE A 49 -5.10 -6.03 -6.64
N GLY A 50 -4.25 -6.66 -7.43
CA GLY A 50 -4.66 -7.45 -8.59
C GLY A 50 -3.84 -8.72 -8.70
N PHE A 51 -4.07 -9.46 -9.76
CA PHE A 51 -3.26 -10.63 -10.10
C PHE A 51 -2.75 -10.48 -11.53
N GLN A 52 -1.49 -10.82 -11.72
CA GLN A 52 -0.82 -10.89 -12.99
C GLN A 52 -0.71 -12.36 -13.41
N CYS A 53 -1.73 -12.82 -14.15
CA CYS A 53 -1.91 -14.21 -14.56
C CYS A 53 -1.40 -14.51 -15.98
N ASP A 54 -0.76 -13.55 -16.64
CA ASP A 54 -0.16 -13.69 -17.98
C ASP A 54 1.33 -14.10 -17.93
N LEU A 55 1.94 -14.11 -16.75
CA LEU A 55 3.33 -14.51 -16.51
C LEU A 55 3.39 -15.82 -15.74
N ASN A 56 4.36 -16.69 -16.03
CA ASN A 56 4.69 -17.83 -15.17
C ASN A 56 6.03 -17.53 -14.46
N PRO A 57 6.10 -17.50 -13.11
CA PRO A 57 4.99 -17.74 -12.17
C PRO A 57 3.97 -16.59 -12.12
N PHE A 58 2.76 -16.88 -11.65
CA PHE A 58 1.71 -15.88 -11.43
C PHE A 58 2.04 -15.03 -10.20
N TYR A 59 1.83 -13.72 -10.31
CA TYR A 59 2.10 -12.79 -9.23
C TYR A 59 0.84 -12.04 -8.81
N ILE A 60 0.82 -11.64 -7.54
CA ILE A 60 -0.11 -10.64 -7.02
C ILE A 60 0.54 -9.28 -7.24
N THR A 61 -0.25 -8.31 -7.69
CA THR A 61 0.16 -6.91 -7.77
C THR A 61 -0.32 -6.17 -6.52
N ASN A 62 0.47 -5.22 -6.05
CA ASN A 62 0.08 -4.33 -4.96
C ASN A 62 0.56 -2.92 -5.30
N GLU A 63 -0.38 -1.98 -5.42
CA GLU A 63 -0.16 -0.67 -6.00
C GLU A 63 -0.78 0.42 -5.15
N LEU A 64 -0.14 1.59 -5.17
CA LEU A 64 -0.62 2.83 -4.62
C LEU A 64 -1.04 3.73 -5.78
N CYS A 65 -2.24 4.29 -5.70
CA CYS A 65 -2.81 5.20 -6.67
C CYS A 65 -3.02 6.55 -6.00
N ARG A 66 -2.53 7.63 -6.62
CA ARG A 66 -2.94 8.98 -6.26
C ARG A 66 -4.20 9.32 -7.05
N GLU A 67 -5.26 9.71 -6.36
CA GLU A 67 -6.53 10.09 -6.97
C GLU A 67 -6.52 11.56 -7.44
N ASP A 68 -7.62 11.99 -8.06
CA ASP A 68 -7.81 13.40 -8.42
C ASP A 68 -8.01 14.23 -7.14
N ASP A 69 -7.14 15.21 -6.94
CA ASP A 69 -7.12 16.11 -5.80
C ASP A 69 -6.72 17.53 -6.24
N ASP A 70 -6.91 18.52 -5.36
CA ASP A 70 -6.68 19.93 -5.70
C ASP A 70 -5.18 20.29 -5.80
N THR A 71 -4.27 19.31 -5.65
CA THR A 71 -2.82 19.55 -5.68
C THR A 71 -2.26 19.24 -7.07
N GLU A 72 -1.91 20.28 -7.83
CA GLU A 72 -1.39 20.09 -9.21
C GLU A 72 0.06 19.57 -9.25
N THR A 73 0.83 19.78 -8.19
CA THR A 73 2.25 19.42 -8.17
C THR A 73 2.46 17.91 -7.96
N PRO A 74 3.44 17.30 -8.64
CA PRO A 74 3.90 15.95 -8.30
C PRO A 74 4.36 15.88 -6.84
N ILE A 75 4.18 14.72 -6.21
CA ILE A 75 4.64 14.47 -4.84
C ILE A 75 5.61 13.30 -4.84
N ASP A 76 6.82 13.56 -4.37
CA ASP A 76 7.82 12.54 -4.13
C ASP A 76 7.56 11.91 -2.77
N ILE A 77 7.25 10.63 -2.76
CA ILE A 77 7.06 9.86 -1.54
C ILE A 77 7.88 8.57 -1.58
N GLU A 78 8.39 8.20 -0.42
CA GLU A 78 8.79 6.82 -0.18
C GLU A 78 7.59 6.10 0.44
N PHE A 79 7.32 4.88 -0.02
CA PHE A 79 6.19 4.10 0.46
C PHE A 79 6.54 2.61 0.56
N GLU A 80 5.85 1.94 1.47
CA GLU A 80 5.93 0.51 1.73
C GLU A 80 4.53 -0.05 1.59
N LEU A 81 4.41 -1.13 0.83
CA LEU A 81 3.20 -1.93 0.74
C LEU A 81 3.49 -3.28 1.39
N SER A 82 2.57 -3.77 2.21
CA SER A 82 2.74 -5.00 2.97
C SER A 82 1.43 -5.77 3.08
N PHE A 83 1.51 -7.10 3.10
CA PHE A 83 0.44 -7.96 3.58
C PHE A 83 0.78 -8.41 4.99
N LEU A 84 -0.18 -8.27 5.88
CA LEU A 84 -0.05 -8.58 7.30
C LEU A 84 -0.66 -9.93 7.60
N GLY A 85 0.03 -10.69 8.43
CA GLY A 85 -0.49 -11.90 9.04
C GLY A 85 -1.12 -11.61 10.40
N LYS A 86 -1.08 -12.62 11.27
CA LYS A 86 -1.51 -12.50 12.66
C LYS A 86 -0.70 -11.40 13.37
N ASP A 87 -1.35 -10.69 14.29
CA ASP A 87 -0.74 -9.68 15.16
C ASP A 87 -0.04 -8.53 14.39
N ASP A 88 -0.57 -8.16 13.22
CA ASP A 88 -0.06 -7.10 12.34
C ASP A 88 1.39 -7.30 11.83
N VAL A 89 1.90 -8.54 11.88
CA VAL A 89 3.26 -8.88 11.42
C VAL A 89 3.30 -8.93 9.89
N PRO A 90 4.19 -8.19 9.21
CA PRO A 90 4.32 -8.27 7.75
C PRO A 90 4.83 -9.64 7.30
N LEU A 91 4.03 -10.33 6.48
CA LEU A 91 4.41 -11.61 5.85
C LEU A 91 5.04 -11.39 4.47
N ALA A 92 4.61 -10.35 3.77
CA ALA A 92 5.21 -9.85 2.54
C ALA A 92 5.29 -8.33 2.63
N LYS A 93 6.42 -7.75 2.24
CA LYS A 93 6.60 -6.29 2.19
C LYS A 93 7.56 -5.90 1.09
N GLN A 94 7.26 -4.80 0.41
CA GLN A 94 8.17 -4.15 -0.51
C GLN A 94 8.10 -2.64 -0.30
N LYS A 95 9.24 -1.98 -0.45
CA LYS A 95 9.40 -0.55 -0.19
C LYS A 95 10.10 0.09 -1.39
N THR A 96 9.60 1.22 -1.83
CA THR A 96 10.17 1.97 -2.96
C THR A 96 9.91 3.46 -2.82
N ARG A 97 10.47 4.24 -3.74
CA ARG A 97 10.24 5.67 -3.86
C ARG A 97 9.69 5.98 -5.25
N GLY A 98 8.75 6.92 -5.31
CA GLY A 98 8.15 7.35 -6.56
C GLY A 98 7.70 8.80 -6.51
N SER A 99 7.57 9.40 -7.68
CA SER A 99 6.91 10.69 -7.88
C SER A 99 5.52 10.43 -8.43
N PHE A 100 4.49 10.98 -7.77
CA PHE A 100 3.09 10.79 -8.17
C PHE A 100 2.49 12.12 -8.62
N ARG A 101 2.06 12.18 -9.87
CA ARG A 101 1.06 13.14 -10.36
C ARG A 101 -0.34 12.67 -9.99
N ALA A 102 -1.34 13.54 -10.12
CA ALA A 102 -2.73 13.11 -9.99
C ALA A 102 -3.02 11.97 -10.98
N LYS A 103 -3.71 10.92 -10.52
CA LYS A 103 -4.04 9.69 -11.26
C LYS A 103 -2.87 8.76 -11.56
N ASP A 104 -1.66 9.07 -11.10
CA ASP A 104 -0.53 8.15 -11.23
C ASP A 104 -0.69 6.93 -10.33
N ILE A 105 -0.18 5.81 -10.82
CA ILE A 105 -0.16 4.52 -10.13
C ILE A 105 1.28 4.05 -10.10
N LEU A 106 1.79 3.71 -8.92
CA LEU A 106 3.07 3.06 -8.75
C LEU A 106 2.94 1.94 -7.72
N GLY A 107 3.73 0.89 -7.88
CA GLY A 107 3.63 -0.28 -7.03
C GLY A 107 4.51 -1.41 -7.51
N PHE A 108 4.10 -2.62 -7.16
CA PHE A 108 4.85 -3.83 -7.41
C PHE A 108 3.98 -4.77 -8.23
N ASN A 109 4.34 -4.96 -9.50
CA ASN A 109 3.71 -5.94 -10.39
C ASN A 109 4.06 -7.39 -10.01
N LYS A 110 5.20 -7.58 -9.36
CA LYS A 110 5.64 -8.85 -8.76
C LYS A 110 5.73 -8.69 -7.24
N PHE A 111 4.60 -8.41 -6.59
CA PHE A 111 4.58 -8.15 -5.14
C PHE A 111 4.80 -9.43 -4.32
N LEU A 112 4.01 -10.45 -4.63
CA LEU A 112 4.00 -11.75 -3.96
C LEU A 112 3.65 -12.83 -5.00
N GLU A 113 4.35 -13.95 -5.00
CA GLU A 113 3.97 -15.08 -5.85
C GLU A 113 2.63 -15.65 -5.40
N LEU A 114 1.73 -15.89 -6.35
CA LEU A 114 0.40 -16.43 -6.04
C LEU A 114 0.50 -17.83 -5.40
N GLU A 115 1.50 -18.62 -5.82
CA GLU A 115 1.78 -19.93 -5.23
C GLU A 115 2.17 -19.80 -3.75
N GLU A 116 3.03 -18.85 -3.40
CA GLU A 116 3.41 -18.61 -2.00
C GLU A 116 2.18 -18.27 -1.14
N MET A 117 1.33 -17.35 -1.61
CA MET A 117 0.08 -17.02 -0.92
C MET A 117 -0.83 -18.24 -0.77
N THR A 118 -0.87 -19.11 -1.78
CA THR A 118 -1.71 -20.32 -1.78
C THR A 118 -1.21 -21.34 -0.77
N VAL A 119 0.11 -21.59 -0.72
CA VAL A 119 0.74 -22.51 0.24
C VAL A 119 0.57 -21.99 1.68
N ARG A 120 0.76 -20.69 1.89
CA ARG A 120 0.70 -20.02 3.20
C ARG A 120 -0.64 -19.32 3.44
N LYS A 121 -1.72 -19.84 2.84
CA LYS A 121 -3.04 -19.16 2.85
C LYS A 121 -3.58 -18.85 4.23
N ARG A 122 -3.34 -19.73 5.22
CA ARG A 122 -3.80 -19.52 6.61
C ARG A 122 -3.05 -18.38 7.31
N ASP A 123 -1.83 -18.08 6.88
CA ASP A 123 -1.03 -16.98 7.43
C ASP A 123 -1.47 -15.66 6.82
N PHE A 124 -1.64 -15.61 5.49
CA PHE A 124 -2.00 -14.39 4.74
C PHE A 124 -3.48 -14.03 4.84
N VAL A 125 -4.35 -15.03 4.97
CA VAL A 125 -5.81 -14.86 4.95
C VAL A 125 -6.45 -15.54 6.17
N PRO A 126 -6.05 -15.20 7.40
CA PRO A 126 -6.65 -15.77 8.60
C PRO A 126 -8.14 -15.43 8.64
N ASN A 127 -8.98 -16.43 8.91
CA ASN A 127 -10.44 -16.28 8.95
C ASN A 127 -11.05 -15.65 7.68
N GLY A 128 -10.45 -15.90 6.51
CA GLY A 128 -10.95 -15.35 5.26
C GLY A 128 -10.65 -13.86 5.05
N THR A 129 -9.78 -13.24 5.87
CA THR A 129 -9.48 -11.81 5.81
C THR A 129 -8.05 -11.56 5.35
N LEU A 130 -7.87 -10.81 4.25
CA LEU A 130 -6.55 -10.30 3.85
C LEU A 130 -6.37 -8.90 4.43
N THR A 131 -5.23 -8.64 5.07
CA THR A 131 -4.91 -7.29 5.58
C THR A 131 -3.74 -6.71 4.82
N ALA A 132 -3.99 -5.65 4.05
CA ALA A 132 -2.96 -4.86 3.40
C ALA A 132 -2.61 -3.63 4.24
N ARG A 133 -1.34 -3.22 4.23
CA ARG A 133 -0.87 -2.01 4.89
C ARG A 133 0.00 -1.20 3.95
N CYS A 134 -0.27 0.09 3.93
CA CYS A 134 0.54 1.10 3.28
C CYS A 134 1.15 2.03 4.33
N LEU A 135 2.45 2.28 4.22
CA LEU A 135 3.16 3.27 5.00
C LEU A 135 3.73 4.32 4.04
N LEU A 136 3.54 5.59 4.36
CA LEU A 136 4.04 6.72 3.58
C LEU A 136 5.04 7.51 4.41
N TRP A 137 6.20 7.80 3.82
CA TRP A 137 7.24 8.63 4.42
C TRP A 137 7.34 9.95 3.67
N SER A 138 7.49 11.02 4.44
CA SER A 138 7.72 12.37 3.92
C SER A 138 9.10 12.84 4.32
N THR A 139 9.67 13.73 3.52
CA THR A 139 10.92 14.42 3.80
C THR A 139 10.67 15.67 4.63
N GLY A 140 11.62 16.03 5.50
CA GLY A 140 11.58 17.25 6.30
C GLY A 140 11.37 16.99 7.79
N THR A 141 10.98 18.02 8.52
CA THR A 141 10.90 17.95 9.98
C THR A 141 9.58 17.33 10.43
N ARG A 142 9.65 16.29 11.26
CA ARG A 142 8.48 15.67 11.89
C ARG A 142 7.88 16.63 12.90
N SER A 143 6.82 17.32 12.52
CA SER A 143 6.09 18.24 13.40
C SER A 143 4.91 17.58 14.12
N PHE A 144 4.47 16.39 13.69
CA PHE A 144 3.29 15.72 14.25
C PHE A 144 3.43 14.18 14.30
N ALA A 145 2.51 13.55 15.03
CA ALA A 145 2.33 12.10 14.96
C ALA A 145 1.90 11.67 13.54
N PRO A 146 2.24 10.46 13.08
CA PRO A 146 1.83 9.98 11.77
C PRO A 146 0.31 9.91 11.70
N GLY A 147 -0.27 10.31 10.58
CA GLY A 147 -1.68 10.04 10.31
C GLY A 147 -1.94 8.53 10.24
N LEU A 148 -3.14 8.11 10.62
CA LEU A 148 -3.56 6.71 10.59
C LEU A 148 -4.97 6.61 10.03
N CYS A 149 -5.21 5.64 9.15
CA CYS A 149 -6.55 5.18 8.86
C CYS A 149 -6.63 3.65 8.78
N THR A 150 -7.82 3.14 9.10
CA THR A 150 -8.20 1.75 8.88
C THR A 150 -9.43 1.73 7.99
N ILE A 151 -9.36 0.97 6.91
CA ILE A 151 -10.38 0.87 5.88
C ILE A 151 -10.84 -0.59 5.80
N ARG A 152 -12.13 -0.84 5.61
CA ARG A 152 -12.68 -2.19 5.49
C ARG A 152 -13.44 -2.34 4.16
N SER A 153 -13.39 -3.51 3.55
CA SER A 153 -14.10 -3.85 2.30
C SER A 153 -14.54 -5.30 2.29
#